data_AF-N9LAE6-F1
#
_entry.id   AF-N9LAE6-F1
#
_cell.length_a   1.000
_cell.length_b   1.000
_cell.length_c   1.000
_cell.angle_alpha   90.00
_cell.angle_beta   90.00
_cell.angle_gamma   90.00
#
_symmetry.space_group_name_H-M   'P 1'
#
loop_
_entity.id
_entity.type
_entity.pdbx_description
1 polymer ?
#
loop_
_entity_poly.entity_id
_entity_poly.type
_entity_poly.pdbx_seq_one_letter_code
_entity_poly.pdbx_strand_id
1 'polypeptide(L)'
;MKHTLPASSGLSKFIIFSVFVWLVLLWLQSTYIVIIGGPAYLFWTSFGLLVLNILSLRPTILKNRIAFVITAALLIYLVLNSLFCTYLMIAFYCIFYLYSDEYKNKRAIKLISLFLIMIIFAVYQTQSLHELKSHYETYETGETWQKYGAL
;
A
#
# COMPACT_ATOMS: atom_id res chain seq x y z
N MET A 1 4.84 -2.59 35.90
CA MET A 1 5.71 -1.48 35.45
C MET A 1 5.03 -0.78 34.28
N LYS A 2 4.75 0.53 34.38
CA LYS A 2 4.30 1.36 33.26
C LYS A 2 5.47 1.44 32.26
N HIS A 3 5.35 0.81 31.10
CA HIS A 3 6.23 1.09 29.97
C HIS A 3 5.89 2.48 29.45
N THR A 4 6.44 3.50 30.11
CA THR A 4 6.62 4.82 29.52
C THR A 4 7.40 4.62 28.23
N LEU A 5 6.72 4.81 27.10
CA LEU A 5 7.28 4.91 25.76
C LEU A 5 8.65 5.60 25.85
N PRO A 6 9.77 4.96 25.46
CA PRO A 6 11.00 5.71 25.30
C PRO A 6 10.72 6.75 24.23
N ALA A 7 10.94 8.02 24.57
CA ALA A 7 10.73 9.17 23.72
C ALA A 7 11.17 8.82 22.30
N SER A 8 10.19 8.70 21.40
CA SER A 8 10.46 8.29 20.02
C SER A 8 11.45 9.28 19.43
N SER A 9 12.69 8.84 19.17
CA SER A 9 13.72 9.66 18.54
C SER A 9 13.16 10.33 17.28
N GLY A 10 13.58 11.56 16.97
CA GLY A 10 13.08 12.32 15.82
C GLY A 10 13.15 11.54 14.50
N LEU A 11 14.19 10.71 14.36
CA LEU A 11 14.40 9.77 13.26
C LEU A 11 13.24 8.78 13.08
N SER A 12 12.64 8.33 14.17
CA SER A 12 11.56 7.36 14.14
C SER A 12 10.21 7.97 13.74
N LYS A 13 9.98 9.25 14.08
CA LYS A 13 8.82 10.02 13.60
C LYS A 13 8.97 10.35 12.12
N PHE A 14 10.17 10.72 11.70
CA PHE A 14 10.50 10.98 10.29
C PHE A 14 10.23 9.77 9.40
N ILE A 15 10.63 8.56 9.81
CA ILE A 15 10.39 7.36 9.02
C ILE A 15 8.91 7.03 8.91
N ILE A 16 8.14 7.11 10.01
CA ILE A 16 6.69 6.86 9.98
C ILE A 16 6.00 7.85 9.02
N PHE A 17 6.39 9.13 9.09
CA PHE A 17 5.88 10.15 8.18
C PHE A 17 6.26 9.87 6.73
N SER A 18 7.50 9.47 6.46
CA SER A 18 7.96 9.10 5.12
C SER A 18 7.17 7.93 4.54
N VAL A 19 6.93 6.88 5.34
CA VAL A 19 6.08 5.74 4.94
C VAL A 19 4.67 6.20 4.59
N PHE A 20 4.08 7.06 5.42
CA PHE A 20 2.75 7.60 5.16
C PHE A 20 2.70 8.38 3.85
N VAL A 21 3.68 9.25 3.58
CA VAL A 21 3.78 10.00 2.32
C VAL A 21 3.90 9.05 1.13
N TRP A 22 4.73 8.03 1.22
CA TRP A 22 4.88 7.03 0.16
C TRP A 22 3.58 6.27 -0.14
N LEU A 23 2.83 5.88 0.89
CA LEU A 23 1.53 5.23 0.71
C LEU A 23 0.50 6.15 0.06
N VAL A 24 0.51 7.46 0.39
CA VAL A 24 -0.33 8.45 -0.27
C VAL A 24 0.04 8.59 -1.74
N LEU A 25 1.34 8.62 -2.08
CA LEU A 25 1.79 8.67 -3.48
C LEU A 25 1.36 7.44 -4.28
N LEU A 26 1.53 6.23 -3.72
CA LEU A 26 1.07 4.98 -4.32
C LEU A 26 -0.45 4.96 -4.51
N TRP A 27 -1.20 5.53 -3.56
CA TRP A 27 -2.64 5.64 -3.68
C TRP A 27 -3.05 6.62 -4.79
N LEU A 28 -2.41 7.79 -4.86
CA LEU A 28 -2.65 8.76 -5.94
C LEU A 28 -2.32 8.17 -7.32
N GLN A 29 -1.19 7.49 -7.46
CA GLN A 29 -0.81 6.83 -8.72
C GLN A 29 -1.83 5.74 -9.11
N SER A 30 -2.25 4.90 -8.16
CA SER A 30 -3.30 3.91 -8.44
C SER A 30 -4.66 4.53 -8.78
N THR A 31 -5.00 5.67 -8.18
CA THR A 31 -6.22 6.42 -8.49
C THR A 31 -6.17 6.94 -9.92
N TYR A 32 -5.02 7.50 -10.31
CA TYR A 32 -4.77 7.93 -11.68
C TYR A 32 -4.94 6.79 -12.68
N ILE A 33 -4.32 5.63 -12.42
CA ILE A 33 -4.43 4.44 -13.28
C ILE A 33 -5.89 4.02 -13.46
N VAL A 34 -6.70 4.03 -12.40
CA VAL A 34 -8.14 3.69 -12.50
C VAL A 34 -8.93 4.73 -13.30
N ILE A 35 -8.64 6.03 -13.13
CA ILE A 35 -9.31 7.10 -13.87
C ILE A 35 -9.12 6.95 -15.38
N ILE A 36 -7.93 6.53 -15.82
CA ILE A 36 -7.63 6.31 -17.24
C ILE A 36 -8.02 4.91 -17.74
N GLY A 37 -8.87 4.16 -17.00
CA GLY A 37 -9.40 2.87 -17.43
C GLY A 37 -8.60 1.64 -16.99
N GLY A 38 -7.61 1.82 -16.12
CA GLY A 38 -6.76 0.74 -15.62
C GLY A 38 -7.38 -0.10 -14.49
N PRO A 39 -6.64 -1.12 -14.02
CA PRO A 39 -7.18 -2.10 -13.09
C PRO A 39 -7.50 -1.55 -11.68
N ALA A 40 -8.74 -1.71 -11.25
CA ALA A 40 -9.25 -1.27 -9.95
C ALA A 40 -8.57 -1.94 -8.74
N TYR A 41 -8.00 -3.15 -8.91
CA TYR A 41 -7.32 -3.85 -7.81
C TYR A 41 -6.08 -3.11 -7.31
N LEU A 42 -5.43 -2.29 -8.15
CA LEU A 42 -4.30 -1.46 -7.72
C LEU A 42 -4.75 -0.41 -6.71
N PHE A 43 -5.90 0.24 -6.97
CA PHE A 43 -6.47 1.23 -6.06
C PHE A 43 -6.84 0.62 -4.72
N TRP A 44 -7.55 -0.50 -4.73
CA TRP A 44 -7.97 -1.17 -3.49
C TRP A 44 -6.76 -1.66 -2.68
N THR A 45 -5.70 -2.12 -3.35
CA THR A 45 -4.44 -2.50 -2.67
C THR A 45 -3.80 -1.30 -1.99
N SER A 46 -3.57 -0.19 -2.71
CA SER A 46 -2.99 1.04 -2.12
C SER A 46 -3.83 1.59 -0.97
N PHE A 47 -5.15 1.65 -1.17
CA PHE A 47 -6.09 2.15 -0.17
C PHE A 47 -6.11 1.25 1.08
N GLY A 48 -6.12 -0.07 0.89
CA GLY A 48 -6.02 -1.04 1.97
C GLY A 48 -4.74 -0.87 2.79
N LEU A 49 -3.58 -0.73 2.13
CA LEU A 49 -2.30 -0.48 2.80
C LEU A 49 -2.32 0.82 3.61
N LEU A 50 -2.90 1.90 3.06
CA LEU A 50 -3.03 3.19 3.73
C LEU A 50 -3.92 3.09 4.98
N VAL A 51 -5.10 2.46 4.85
CA VAL A 51 -6.03 2.27 5.98
C VAL A 51 -5.39 1.42 7.08
N LEU A 52 -4.71 0.32 6.71
CA LEU A 52 -4.02 -0.53 7.68
C LEU A 52 -2.88 0.20 8.38
N ASN A 53 -2.13 1.03 7.65
CA ASN A 53 -1.09 1.88 8.24
C ASN A 53 -1.68 2.84 9.29
N ILE A 54 -2.78 3.53 8.97
CA ILE A 54 -3.47 4.45 9.89
C ILE A 54 -3.97 3.72 11.14
N LEU A 55 -4.59 2.54 10.96
CA LEU A 55 -5.09 1.73 12.07
C LEU A 55 -3.96 1.22 12.98
N SER A 56 -2.75 1.01 12.42
CA SER A 56 -1.58 0.53 13.18
C SER A 56 -0.96 1.56 14.13
N LEU A 57 -1.17 2.87 13.92
CA LEU A 57 -0.49 3.94 14.68
C LEU A 57 -0.87 3.98 16.17
N ARG A 58 -2.08 3.54 16.51
CA ARG A 58 -2.56 3.45 17.90
C ARG A 58 -3.47 2.22 18.02
N PRO A 59 -2.89 1.03 18.22
CA PRO A 59 -3.66 -0.21 18.25
C PRO A 59 -4.59 -0.20 19.47
N THR A 60 -5.87 -0.44 19.22
CA THR A 60 -6.87 -0.76 20.24
C THR A 60 -7.52 -2.07 19.87
N ILE A 61 -8.11 -2.79 20.82
CA ILE A 61 -8.78 -4.06 20.56
C ILE A 61 -9.84 -3.90 19.44
N LEU A 62 -10.59 -2.79 19.47
CA LEU A 62 -11.57 -2.47 18.44
C LEU A 62 -10.92 -2.22 17.07
N LYS A 63 -9.86 -1.39 17.01
CA LYS A 63 -9.16 -1.11 15.75
C LYS A 63 -8.51 -2.35 15.15
N ASN A 64 -7.99 -3.25 15.97
CA ASN A 64 -7.40 -4.50 15.51
C ASN A 64 -8.46 -5.44 14.92
N ARG A 65 -9.65 -5.52 15.54
CA ARG A 65 -10.79 -6.26 14.95
C ARG A 65 -11.24 -5.66 13.62
N ILE A 66 -11.34 -4.34 13.55
CA ILE A 66 -11.69 -3.64 12.30
C ILE A 66 -10.61 -3.88 11.23
N ALA A 67 -9.33 -3.74 11.57
CA ALA A 67 -8.22 -4.00 10.66
C ALA A 67 -8.24 -5.43 10.13
N PHE A 68 -8.55 -6.42 10.98
CA PHE A 68 -8.69 -7.81 10.58
C PHE A 68 -9.83 -8.01 9.59
N VAL A 69 -11.03 -7.50 9.88
CA VAL A 69 -12.20 -7.62 8.99
C VAL A 69 -11.93 -6.94 7.64
N ILE A 70 -11.36 -5.73 7.65
CA ILE A 70 -10.99 -5.00 6.43
C ILE A 70 -9.96 -5.79 5.62
N THR A 71 -8.92 -6.33 6.28
CA THR A 71 -7.89 -7.13 5.60
C THR A 71 -8.49 -8.39 4.98
N ALA A 72 -9.36 -9.10 5.70
CA ALA A 72 -10.03 -10.31 5.21
C ALA A 72 -10.89 -10.00 3.98
N ALA A 73 -11.72 -8.95 4.04
CA ALA A 73 -12.55 -8.54 2.90
C ALA A 73 -11.69 -8.14 1.69
N LEU A 74 -10.59 -7.40 1.92
CA LEU A 74 -9.67 -7.00 0.86
C LEU A 74 -8.97 -8.20 0.24
N LEU A 75 -8.54 -9.18 1.04
CA LEU A 75 -7.90 -10.40 0.54
C LEU A 75 -8.85 -11.22 -0.33
N ILE A 76 -10.11 -11.36 0.05
CA ILE A 76 -11.12 -12.07 -0.77
C ILE A 76 -11.24 -11.38 -2.14
N TYR A 77 -11.35 -10.05 -2.16
CA TYR A 77 -11.42 -9.29 -3.40
C TYR A 77 -10.14 -9.45 -4.25
N LEU A 78 -8.96 -9.39 -3.63
CA LEU A 78 -7.70 -9.47 -4.35
C LEU A 78 -7.41 -10.87 -4.89
N VAL A 79 -7.77 -11.94 -4.17
CA VAL A 79 -7.59 -13.32 -4.66
C VAL A 79 -8.30 -13.53 -6.00
N LEU A 80 -9.45 -12.89 -6.18
CA LEU A 80 -10.25 -12.99 -7.39
C LEU A 80 -9.73 -12.12 -8.55
N ASN A 81 -8.89 -11.12 -8.28
CA ASN A 81 -8.47 -10.12 -9.27
C ASN A 81 -6.96 -10.11 -9.56
N SER A 82 -6.11 -10.33 -8.56
CA SER A 82 -4.65 -10.34 -8.70
C SER A 82 -3.98 -11.10 -7.56
N LEU A 83 -3.37 -12.25 -7.89
CA LEU A 83 -2.57 -13.04 -6.95
C LEU A 83 -1.35 -12.26 -6.44
N PHE A 84 -0.74 -11.42 -7.28
CA PHE A 84 0.39 -10.59 -6.89
C PHE A 84 0.02 -9.60 -5.80
N CYS A 85 -1.05 -8.83 -5.98
CA CYS A 85 -1.53 -7.89 -4.97
C CYS A 85 -1.98 -8.61 -3.69
N THR A 86 -2.53 -9.82 -3.82
CA THR A 86 -2.87 -10.68 -2.68
C THR A 86 -1.62 -11.03 -1.86
N TYR A 87 -0.57 -11.54 -2.51
CA TYR A 87 0.68 -11.88 -1.82
C TYR A 87 1.34 -10.66 -1.18
N LEU A 88 1.27 -9.51 -1.84
CA LEU A 88 1.80 -8.26 -1.33
C LEU A 88 1.07 -7.81 -0.05
N MET A 89 -0.26 -7.90 -0.03
CA MET A 89 -1.08 -7.60 1.15
C MET A 89 -0.83 -8.57 2.30
N ILE A 90 -0.69 -9.86 2.01
CA ILE A 90 -0.34 -10.87 3.03
C ILE A 90 1.03 -10.57 3.62
N ALA A 91 2.05 -10.28 2.79
CA ALA A 91 3.39 -9.94 3.26
C ALA A 91 3.35 -8.71 4.19
N PHE A 92 2.62 -7.66 3.80
CA PHE A 92 2.44 -6.47 4.62
C PHE A 92 1.78 -6.78 5.97
N TYR A 93 0.69 -7.56 5.96
CA TYR A 93 -0.03 -7.98 7.15
C TYR A 93 0.86 -8.80 8.10
N CYS A 94 1.64 -9.74 7.57
CA CYS A 94 2.59 -10.54 8.34
C CYS A 94 3.68 -9.68 9.02
N ILE A 95 4.24 -8.70 8.29
CA ILE A 95 5.28 -7.81 8.84
C ILE A 95 4.73 -6.94 9.97
N PHE A 96 3.52 -6.42 9.82
CA PHE A 96 2.89 -5.57 10.84
C PHE A 96 2.43 -6.37 12.06
N TYR A 97 1.70 -7.46 11.83
CA TYR A 97 0.92 -8.14 12.86
C TYR A 97 1.66 -9.31 13.52
N LEU A 98 2.34 -10.17 12.75
CA LEU A 98 3.04 -11.36 13.30
C LEU A 98 4.39 -11.00 13.92
N TYR A 99 5.07 -9.97 13.42
CA TYR A 99 6.38 -9.57 13.93
C TYR A 99 6.31 -8.62 15.14
N SER A 100 5.24 -8.65 15.94
CA SER A 100 5.00 -7.72 17.07
C SER A 100 5.86 -7.95 18.32
N ASP A 101 6.50 -9.12 18.50
CA ASP A 101 7.20 -9.44 19.75
C ASP A 101 8.58 -8.81 19.95
N GLU A 102 9.01 -8.70 21.20
CA GLU A 102 10.19 -7.98 21.73
C GLU A 102 11.57 -8.49 21.21
N TYR A 103 12.01 -8.01 20.05
CA TYR A 103 13.41 -8.20 19.61
C TYR A 103 14.06 -6.87 19.20
N LYS A 104 15.30 -6.68 19.64
CA LYS A 104 16.08 -5.42 19.62
C LYS A 104 16.18 -4.73 18.24
N ASN A 105 16.19 -5.50 17.14
CA ASN A 105 16.34 -4.98 15.76
C ASN A 105 15.07 -5.05 14.89
N LYS A 106 13.93 -5.53 15.41
CA LYS A 106 12.73 -5.76 14.59
C LYS A 106 12.16 -4.50 13.96
N ARG A 107 12.31 -3.33 14.61
CA ARG A 107 11.78 -2.07 14.06
C ARG A 107 12.45 -1.69 12.75
N ALA A 108 13.77 -1.82 12.65
CA ALA A 108 14.49 -1.54 11.42
C ALA A 108 14.13 -2.54 10.32
N ILE A 109 14.05 -3.83 10.64
CA ILE A 109 13.68 -4.89 9.70
C ILE A 109 12.27 -4.64 9.15
N LYS A 110 11.27 -4.35 10.02
CA LYS A 110 9.91 -4.01 9.59
C LYS A 110 9.89 -2.84 8.61
N LEU A 111 10.63 -1.78 8.92
CA LEU A 111 10.68 -0.58 8.09
C LEU A 111 11.33 -0.84 6.74
N ILE A 112 12.44 -1.58 6.71
CA ILE A 112 13.12 -1.97 5.48
C ILE A 112 12.23 -2.87 4.62
N SER A 113 11.61 -3.89 5.22
CA SER A 113 10.70 -4.80 4.49
C SER A 113 9.48 -4.06 3.95
N LEU A 114 8.94 -3.12 4.71
CA LEU A 114 7.82 -2.29 4.26
C LEU A 114 8.23 -1.35 3.12
N PHE A 115 9.41 -0.75 3.21
CA PHE A 115 9.95 0.07 2.13
C PHE A 115 10.18 -0.74 0.86
N LEU A 116 10.67 -1.97 0.98
CA LEU A 116 10.84 -2.90 -0.14
C LEU A 116 9.49 -3.25 -0.80
N ILE A 117 8.45 -3.54 0.00
CA ILE A 117 7.10 -3.78 -0.50
C ILE A 117 6.58 -2.57 -1.29
N MET A 118 6.78 -1.35 -0.76
CA MET A 118 6.37 -0.12 -1.45
C MET A 118 7.09 0.06 -2.78
N ILE A 119 8.40 -0.20 -2.85
CA ILE A 119 9.17 -0.13 -4.11
C ILE A 119 8.64 -1.15 -5.12
N ILE A 120 8.49 -2.41 -4.70
CA ILE A 120 7.99 -3.48 -5.57
C ILE A 120 6.61 -3.11 -6.12
N PHE A 121 5.74 -2.57 -5.28
CA PHE A 121 4.41 -2.17 -5.70
C PHE A 121 4.42 -0.93 -6.60
N ALA A 122 5.31 0.05 -6.36
CA ALA A 122 5.51 1.21 -7.24
C ALA A 122 5.97 0.80 -8.64
N VAL A 123 6.91 -0.14 -8.73
CA VAL A 123 7.37 -0.70 -10.00
C VAL A 123 6.21 -1.39 -10.72
N TYR A 124 5.43 -2.20 -10.02
CA TYR A 124 4.28 -2.88 -10.59
C TYR A 124 3.19 -1.91 -11.10
N GLN A 125 2.88 -0.85 -10.35
CA GLN A 125 1.97 0.21 -10.80
C GLN A 125 2.51 0.93 -12.04
N THR A 126 3.82 1.18 -12.09
CA THR A 126 4.46 1.86 -13.22
C THR A 126 4.45 1.00 -14.48
N GLN A 127 4.69 -0.31 -14.35
CA GLN A 127 4.55 -1.27 -15.44
C GLN A 127 3.09 -1.34 -15.93
N SER A 128 2.13 -1.47 -15.01
CA SER A 128 0.71 -1.48 -15.34
C SER A 128 0.28 -0.19 -16.06
N LEU A 129 0.81 0.96 -15.64
CA LEU A 129 0.58 2.23 -16.32
C LEU A 129 1.18 2.20 -17.73
N HIS A 130 2.42 1.77 -17.90
CA HIS A 130 3.07 1.71 -19.21
C HIS A 130 2.34 0.80 -20.20
N GLU A 131 1.89 -0.37 -19.74
CA GLU A 131 1.06 -1.29 -20.54
C GLU A 131 -0.25 -0.63 -20.97
N LEU A 132 -0.89 0.10 -20.05
CA LEU A 132 -2.12 0.83 -20.33
C LEU A 132 -1.90 1.97 -21.34
N LYS A 133 -0.81 2.72 -21.20
CA LYS A 133 -0.40 3.76 -22.15
C LYS A 133 -0.19 3.17 -23.55
N SER A 134 0.58 2.08 -23.64
CA SER A 134 0.86 1.39 -24.91
C SER A 134 -0.42 0.82 -25.54
N HIS A 135 -1.35 0.31 -24.73
CA HIS A 135 -2.65 -0.13 -25.22
C HIS A 135 -3.41 1.03 -25.88
N TYR A 136 -3.50 2.18 -25.21
CA TYR A 136 -4.24 3.33 -25.73
C TYR A 136 -3.52 4.09 -26.86
N GLU A 137 -2.20 4.00 -26.98
CA GLU A 137 -1.44 4.51 -28.14
C GLU A 137 -1.97 3.95 -29.47
N THR A 138 -2.48 2.71 -29.46
CA THR A 138 -2.98 2.05 -30.68
C THR A 138 -4.36 2.52 -31.14
N TYR A 139 -5.11 3.25 -30.30
CA TYR A 139 -6.47 3.69 -30.62
C TYR A 139 -6.49 5.21 -30.82
N GLU A 140 -6.53 5.74 -32.05
CA GLU A 140 -6.73 7.19 -32.25
C GLU A 140 -8.19 7.59 -31.95
N THR A 141 -8.57 7.75 -30.67
CA THR A 141 -9.95 8.12 -30.31
C THR A 141 -10.18 9.63 -30.25
N GLY A 142 -9.11 10.44 -30.28
CA GLY A 142 -9.20 11.90 -30.18
C GLY A 142 -9.68 12.40 -28.81
N GLU A 143 -9.90 11.51 -27.84
CA GLU A 143 -10.41 11.88 -26.52
C GLU A 143 -9.35 12.53 -25.64
N THR A 144 -9.77 13.48 -24.81
CA THR A 144 -8.88 14.31 -23.99
C THR A 144 -8.19 13.51 -22.89
N TRP A 145 -8.83 12.49 -22.30
CA TRP A 145 -8.17 11.61 -21.35
C TRP A 145 -7.08 10.76 -22.01
N GLN A 146 -7.22 10.46 -23.30
CA GLN A 146 -6.17 9.78 -24.06
C GLN A 146 -4.99 10.71 -24.32
N LYS A 147 -5.26 11.95 -24.75
CA LYS A 147 -4.24 12.96 -25.10
C LYS A 147 -3.50 13.56 -23.89
N TYR A 148 -4.14 13.65 -22.73
CA TYR A 148 -3.59 14.29 -21.53
C TYR A 148 -3.41 13.33 -20.34
N GLY A 149 -3.85 12.08 -20.45
CA GLY A 149 -3.79 11.08 -19.37
C GLY A 149 -3.11 9.77 -19.78
N ALA A 150 -3.52 9.16 -20.89
CA ALA A 150 -2.95 7.89 -21.35
C ALA A 150 -1.65 8.05 -22.15
N LEU A 151 -1.50 9.11 -22.95
CA LEU A 151 -0.25 9.47 -23.65
C LEU A 151 0.60 10.37 -22.74
#